data_AF-A0AAV3X7I3-F1
#
_entry.id   AF-A0AAV3X7I3-F1
#
_cell.length_a   1.000
_cell.length_b   1.000
_cell.length_c   1.000
_cell.angle_alpha   90.00
_cell.angle_beta   90.00
_cell.angle_gamma   90.00
#
_symmetry.space_group_name_H-M   'P 1'
#
loop_
_entity.id
_entity.type
_entity.pdbx_description
1 polymer ?
#
loop_
_entity_poly.entity_id
_entity_poly.type
_entity_poly.pdbx_seq_one_letter_code
_entity_poly.pdbx_strand_id
1 'polypeptide(L)'
;MAPTPEPFAQAKNDWNLEKLYQDLAAAKTQFTGKPKQLTPVEMSCLRGLLCSYGSTEIAAQLNREPRGLRVDLSRGLYRYVEILTLRPLNTLKDWRDVAIWLEEAGYKIRLASHSELVNDSLIKIVDVSLEGDRKSPIVDLKVRNIGSQVAFLKSTKFLFSNAWVLKSWIVHKPEPDAVYSLVPYSPSEQRSTSRAVTPSYNYELNLPAFLHFNVDIPCLFEEDALDNNHQFLIDQSAYTQEFKISQCVACNDVDRFTFTLSMPKTSQQLISDRQLSYLIYTSYIYHFNLELVYDEDDKTVQSSPLILWLDPHWPQTGEIRYFFEDFALKLRLVNLPEEIKEYSRRNKKVISEISKIECQKSLALNRMIQQSYRLTEQNKHHGDEKQKNPSLLRRLFGEKL
;
A
#
# COMPACT_ATOMS: atom_id res chain seq x y z
N MET A 1 -21.02 -21.66 11.02
CA MET A 1 -19.91 -22.07 10.13
C MET A 1 -19.64 -20.89 9.21
N ALA A 2 -18.45 -20.29 9.27
CA ALA A 2 -18.10 -19.17 8.39
C ALA A 2 -17.94 -19.68 6.95
N PRO A 3 -18.48 -18.99 5.92
CA PRO A 3 -18.27 -19.38 4.54
C PRO A 3 -16.77 -19.30 4.21
N THR A 4 -16.20 -20.42 3.79
CA THR A 4 -14.82 -20.43 3.26
C THR A 4 -14.71 -19.43 2.11
N PRO A 5 -13.72 -18.53 2.12
CA PRO A 5 -13.56 -17.54 1.07
C PRO A 5 -13.39 -18.24 -0.27
N GLU A 6 -14.29 -17.96 -1.21
CA GLU A 6 -14.20 -18.51 -2.55
C GLU A 6 -13.00 -17.86 -3.28
N PRO A 7 -11.99 -18.64 -3.70
CA PRO A 7 -10.86 -18.09 -4.41
C PRO A 7 -11.32 -17.45 -5.73
N PHE A 8 -10.79 -16.26 -6.03
CA PHE A 8 -11.11 -15.49 -7.23
C PHE A 8 -12.57 -15.03 -7.34
N ALA A 9 -13.22 -14.73 -6.21
CA ALA A 9 -14.61 -14.25 -6.19
C ALA A 9 -14.85 -13.00 -7.06
N GLN A 10 -13.82 -12.18 -7.30
CA GLN A 10 -13.95 -10.99 -8.15
C GLN A 10 -14.35 -11.31 -9.61
N ALA A 11 -14.17 -12.55 -10.09
CA ALA A 11 -14.64 -12.96 -11.42
C ALA A 11 -16.16 -12.77 -11.60
N LYS A 12 -16.95 -12.83 -10.52
CA LYS A 12 -18.42 -12.69 -10.56
C LYS A 12 -18.86 -11.28 -10.98
N ASN A 13 -18.01 -10.27 -10.82
CA ASN A 13 -18.33 -8.88 -11.14
C ASN A 13 -18.36 -8.65 -12.66
N ASP A 14 -17.49 -9.34 -13.40
CA ASP A 14 -17.30 -9.12 -14.83
C ASP A 14 -17.89 -10.24 -15.70
N TRP A 15 -18.19 -11.41 -15.13
CA TRP A 15 -18.55 -12.61 -15.88
C TRP A 15 -19.86 -13.24 -15.40
N ASN A 16 -20.67 -13.73 -16.35
CA ASN A 16 -21.87 -14.47 -16.05
C ASN A 16 -21.47 -15.92 -15.72
N LEU A 17 -20.98 -16.11 -14.49
CA LEU A 17 -20.46 -17.38 -14.02
C LEU A 17 -21.52 -18.47 -14.02
N GLU A 18 -22.78 -18.13 -13.74
CA GLU A 18 -23.87 -19.11 -13.72
C GLU A 18 -24.10 -19.73 -15.09
N LYS A 19 -24.25 -18.89 -16.13
CA LYS A 19 -24.37 -19.35 -17.51
C LYS A 19 -23.12 -20.10 -17.97
N LEU A 20 -21.94 -19.58 -17.63
CA LEU A 20 -20.66 -20.16 -18.02
C LEU A 20 -20.44 -21.55 -17.42
N TYR A 21 -20.80 -21.77 -16.16
CA TYR A 21 -20.70 -23.09 -15.53
C TYR A 21 -21.67 -24.10 -16.13
N GLN A 22 -22.89 -23.67 -16.47
CA GLN A 22 -23.88 -24.54 -17.14
C GLN A 22 -23.38 -24.96 -18.52
N ASP A 23 -22.93 -24.01 -19.34
CA ASP A 23 -22.52 -24.29 -20.71
C ASP A 23 -21.19 -25.06 -20.76
N LEU A 24 -20.25 -24.81 -19.84
CA LEU A 24 -19.05 -25.63 -19.70
C LEU A 24 -19.36 -27.04 -19.22
N ALA A 25 -20.40 -27.26 -18.40
CA ALA A 25 -20.80 -28.60 -17.99
C ALA A 25 -21.37 -29.38 -19.17
N ALA A 26 -22.09 -28.71 -20.07
CA ALA A 26 -22.51 -29.28 -21.34
C ALA A 26 -21.29 -29.62 -22.22
N ALA A 27 -20.33 -28.71 -22.38
CA ALA A 27 -19.10 -28.94 -23.14
C ALA A 27 -18.25 -30.09 -22.58
N LYS A 28 -18.15 -30.20 -21.25
CA LYS A 28 -17.49 -31.32 -20.55
C LYS A 28 -18.17 -32.66 -20.83
N THR A 29 -19.50 -32.66 -20.87
CA THR A 29 -20.29 -33.85 -21.20
C THR A 29 -20.04 -34.27 -22.64
N GLN A 30 -19.98 -33.32 -23.58
CA GLN A 30 -19.63 -33.58 -24.99
C GLN A 30 -18.21 -34.12 -25.15
N PHE A 31 -17.23 -33.56 -24.42
CA PHE A 31 -15.84 -34.02 -24.51
C PHE A 31 -15.61 -35.42 -23.90
N THR A 32 -16.25 -35.72 -22.77
CA THR A 32 -16.00 -36.97 -22.03
C THR A 32 -16.99 -38.09 -22.34
N GLY A 33 -18.06 -37.79 -23.10
CA GLY A 33 -19.13 -38.74 -23.45
C GLY A 33 -19.99 -39.19 -22.26
N LYS A 34 -19.87 -38.55 -21.09
CA LYS A 34 -20.62 -38.87 -19.86
C LYS A 34 -21.13 -37.60 -19.19
N PRO A 35 -22.38 -37.57 -18.68
CA PRO A 35 -22.91 -36.40 -17.99
C PRO A 35 -22.08 -36.14 -16.72
N LYS A 36 -21.36 -35.02 -16.70
CA LYS A 36 -20.51 -34.62 -15.57
C LYS A 36 -20.59 -33.11 -15.34
N GLN A 37 -20.87 -32.73 -14.10
CA GLN A 37 -20.79 -31.35 -13.67
C GLN A 37 -19.32 -30.88 -13.56
N LEU A 38 -19.11 -29.57 -13.55
CA LEU A 38 -17.80 -29.01 -13.19
C LEU A 38 -17.54 -29.27 -11.71
N THR A 39 -16.32 -29.68 -11.42
CA THR A 39 -15.83 -29.84 -10.06
C THR A 39 -15.55 -28.46 -9.44
N PRO A 40 -15.59 -28.32 -8.11
CA PRO A 40 -15.27 -27.07 -7.43
C PRO A 40 -13.87 -26.52 -7.78
N VAL A 41 -12.93 -27.42 -8.08
CA VAL A 41 -11.59 -27.07 -8.52
C VAL A 41 -11.61 -26.48 -9.92
N GLU A 42 -12.30 -27.10 -10.88
CA GLU A 42 -12.44 -26.56 -12.25
C GLU A 42 -13.12 -25.17 -12.23
N MET A 43 -14.15 -24.98 -11.41
CA MET A 43 -14.80 -23.67 -11.23
C MET A 43 -13.84 -22.62 -10.65
N SER A 44 -12.99 -23.00 -9.69
CA SER A 44 -12.01 -22.09 -9.10
C SER A 44 -10.88 -21.75 -10.07
N CYS A 45 -10.40 -22.74 -10.83
CA CYS A 45 -9.44 -22.53 -11.90
C CYS A 45 -9.98 -21.61 -13.00
N LEU A 46 -11.25 -21.80 -13.40
CA LEU A 46 -11.90 -20.93 -14.38
C LEU A 46 -11.94 -19.49 -13.88
N ARG A 47 -12.38 -19.26 -12.65
CA ARG A 47 -12.39 -17.91 -12.06
C ARG A 47 -11.00 -17.29 -12.01
N GLY A 48 -9.98 -18.08 -11.68
CA GLY A 48 -8.58 -17.65 -11.74
C GLY A 48 -8.17 -17.17 -13.13
N LEU A 49 -8.48 -17.96 -14.18
CA LEU A 49 -8.19 -17.60 -15.57
C LEU A 49 -8.94 -16.33 -16.01
N LEU A 50 -10.21 -16.19 -15.64
CA LEU A 50 -11.04 -15.02 -15.93
C LEU A 50 -10.51 -13.74 -15.23
N CYS A 51 -9.91 -13.91 -14.06
CA CYS A 51 -9.24 -12.83 -13.33
C CYS A 51 -7.81 -12.54 -13.83
N SER A 52 -7.41 -13.11 -14.97
CA SER A 52 -6.09 -12.96 -15.58
C SER A 52 -4.93 -13.55 -14.76
N TYR A 53 -5.16 -14.60 -13.96
CA TYR A 53 -4.09 -15.33 -13.28
C TYR A 53 -3.58 -16.51 -14.11
N GLY A 54 -2.27 -16.73 -14.08
CA GLY A 54 -1.64 -17.88 -14.73
C GLY A 54 -1.73 -19.17 -13.92
N SER A 55 -1.42 -20.31 -14.54
CA SER A 55 -1.48 -21.63 -13.88
C SER A 55 -0.64 -21.73 -12.60
N THR A 56 0.48 -21.01 -12.52
CA THR A 56 1.35 -21.01 -11.33
C THR A 56 0.70 -20.29 -10.14
N GLU A 57 0.00 -19.18 -10.41
CA GLU A 57 -0.64 -18.34 -9.40
C GLU A 57 -1.92 -19.01 -8.88
N ILE A 58 -2.71 -19.59 -9.80
CA ILE A 58 -3.87 -20.40 -9.45
C ILE A 58 -3.46 -21.60 -8.59
N ALA A 59 -2.36 -22.28 -8.94
CA ALA A 59 -1.85 -23.40 -8.17
C ALA A 59 -1.44 -23.00 -6.74
N ALA A 60 -0.76 -21.86 -6.58
CA ALA A 60 -0.39 -21.34 -5.27
C ALA A 60 -1.64 -21.06 -4.40
N GLN A 61 -2.67 -20.45 -4.97
CA GLN A 61 -3.89 -20.11 -4.22
C GLN A 61 -4.78 -21.31 -3.91
N LEU A 62 -4.73 -22.36 -4.75
CA LEU A 62 -5.43 -23.62 -4.53
C LEU A 62 -4.61 -24.66 -3.73
N ASN A 63 -3.41 -24.30 -3.25
CA ASN A 63 -2.46 -25.19 -2.59
C ASN A 63 -2.19 -26.48 -3.40
N ARG A 64 -1.94 -26.33 -4.70
CA ARG A 64 -1.64 -27.44 -5.63
C ARG A 64 -0.28 -27.30 -6.30
N GLU A 65 0.22 -28.40 -6.83
CA GLU A 65 1.45 -28.41 -7.62
C GLU A 65 1.24 -27.68 -8.97
N PRO A 66 2.05 -26.67 -9.31
CA PRO A 66 1.89 -25.89 -10.56
C PRO A 66 1.97 -26.70 -11.85
N ARG A 67 2.83 -27.74 -11.89
CA ARG A 67 2.99 -28.59 -13.08
C ARG A 67 1.77 -29.46 -13.30
N GLY A 68 1.28 -30.14 -12.25
CA GLY A 68 0.05 -30.90 -12.30
C GLY A 68 -1.14 -30.05 -12.75
N LEU A 69 -1.31 -28.85 -12.18
CA LEU A 69 -2.43 -27.98 -12.55
C LEU A 69 -2.39 -27.54 -14.02
N ARG A 70 -1.21 -27.24 -14.56
CA ARG A 70 -1.06 -26.89 -15.97
C ARG A 70 -1.46 -28.04 -16.90
N VAL A 71 -1.12 -29.28 -16.55
CA VAL A 71 -1.51 -30.47 -17.31
C VAL A 71 -3.03 -30.67 -17.24
N ASP A 72 -3.62 -30.50 -16.06
CA ASP A 72 -5.07 -30.61 -15.85
C ASP A 72 -5.85 -29.56 -16.66
N LEU A 73 -5.38 -28.31 -16.68
CA LEU A 73 -5.97 -27.24 -17.49
C LEU A 73 -5.92 -27.55 -18.99
N SER A 74 -4.75 -27.97 -19.49
CA SER A 74 -4.57 -28.30 -20.91
C SER A 74 -5.42 -29.48 -21.35
N ARG A 75 -5.55 -30.53 -20.52
CA ARG A 75 -6.32 -31.75 -20.84
C ARG A 75 -7.81 -31.64 -20.55
N GLY A 76 -8.22 -30.71 -19.69
CA GLY A 76 -9.59 -30.51 -19.26
C GLY A 76 -10.15 -29.17 -19.73
N LEU A 77 -10.01 -28.15 -18.88
CA LEU A 77 -10.72 -26.88 -19.01
C LEU A 77 -10.52 -26.19 -20.38
N TYR A 78 -9.33 -26.25 -20.96
CA TYR A 78 -9.07 -25.68 -22.29
C TYR A 78 -9.84 -26.40 -23.40
N ARG A 79 -10.02 -27.72 -23.28
CA ARG A 79 -10.81 -28.50 -24.23
C ARG A 79 -12.28 -28.12 -24.17
N TYR A 80 -12.78 -27.86 -22.95
CA TYR A 80 -14.15 -27.45 -22.74
C TYR A 80 -14.40 -26.05 -23.31
N VAL A 81 -13.45 -25.13 -23.15
CA VAL A 81 -13.51 -23.78 -23.73
C VAL A 81 -13.43 -23.83 -25.26
N GLU A 82 -12.57 -24.66 -25.84
CA GLU A 82 -12.51 -24.88 -27.30
C GLU A 82 -13.86 -25.34 -27.86
N ILE A 83 -14.49 -26.34 -27.24
CA ILE A 83 -15.82 -26.82 -27.63
C ILE A 83 -16.87 -25.73 -27.48
N LEU A 84 -16.86 -25.05 -26.33
CA LEU A 84 -17.83 -24.00 -26.03
C LEU A 84 -17.77 -22.84 -27.02
N THR A 85 -16.57 -22.51 -27.49
CA THR A 85 -16.31 -21.41 -28.44
C THR A 85 -16.31 -21.88 -29.89
N LEU A 86 -16.69 -23.14 -30.14
CA LEU A 86 -16.75 -23.76 -31.47
C LEU A 86 -15.42 -23.71 -32.24
N ARG A 87 -14.30 -23.79 -31.51
CA ARG A 87 -12.94 -23.77 -32.07
C ARG A 87 -12.36 -25.18 -32.16
N PRO A 88 -11.44 -25.45 -33.11
CA PRO A 88 -10.80 -26.75 -33.23
C PRO A 88 -10.04 -27.14 -31.96
N LEU A 89 -10.00 -28.44 -31.66
CA LEU A 89 -9.25 -28.93 -30.50
C LEU A 89 -7.74 -28.68 -30.67
N ASN A 90 -7.07 -28.30 -29.58
CA ASN A 90 -5.62 -28.02 -29.46
C ASN A 90 -5.19 -26.69 -30.06
N THR A 91 -6.14 -25.76 -30.20
CA THR A 91 -5.87 -24.40 -30.62
C THR A 91 -5.49 -23.50 -29.45
N LEU A 92 -6.02 -23.77 -28.25
CA LEU A 92 -5.76 -22.94 -27.07
C LEU A 92 -4.39 -23.29 -26.46
N LYS A 93 -3.41 -22.41 -26.68
CA LYS A 93 -2.01 -22.58 -26.22
C LYS A 93 -1.63 -21.61 -25.10
N ASP A 94 -2.13 -20.37 -25.14
CA ASP A 94 -1.94 -19.40 -24.05
C ASP A 94 -3.19 -19.36 -23.18
N TRP A 95 -3.00 -19.35 -21.86
CA TRP A 95 -4.08 -19.27 -20.88
C TRP A 95 -4.82 -17.93 -20.96
N ARG A 96 -4.15 -16.88 -21.46
CA ARG A 96 -4.74 -15.55 -21.68
C ARG A 96 -5.86 -15.58 -22.71
N ASP A 97 -5.77 -16.48 -23.67
CA ASP A 97 -6.77 -16.63 -24.75
C ASP A 97 -8.12 -17.08 -24.21
N VAL A 98 -8.15 -17.78 -23.05
CA VAL A 98 -9.39 -18.27 -22.42
C VAL A 98 -10.36 -17.12 -22.16
N ALA A 99 -9.89 -16.04 -21.55
CA ALA A 99 -10.75 -14.89 -21.25
C ALA A 99 -11.22 -14.23 -22.55
N ILE A 100 -10.33 -14.04 -23.52
CA ILE A 100 -10.67 -13.43 -24.82
C ILE A 100 -11.78 -14.24 -25.52
N TRP A 101 -11.64 -15.56 -25.59
CA TRP A 101 -12.61 -16.39 -26.34
C TRP A 101 -13.96 -16.47 -25.64
N LEU A 102 -13.99 -16.49 -24.31
CA LEU A 102 -15.24 -16.47 -23.55
C LEU A 102 -15.93 -15.10 -23.62
N GLU A 103 -15.16 -14.02 -23.77
CA GLU A 103 -15.70 -12.68 -24.02
C GLU A 103 -16.35 -12.60 -25.41
N GLU A 104 -15.69 -13.10 -26.45
CA GLU A 104 -16.24 -13.20 -27.81
C GLU A 104 -17.52 -14.06 -27.86
N ALA A 105 -17.57 -15.13 -27.05
CA ALA A 105 -18.76 -15.97 -26.93
C ALA A 105 -19.89 -15.35 -26.07
N GLY A 106 -19.69 -14.12 -25.56
CA GLY A 106 -20.74 -13.34 -24.90
C GLY A 106 -20.98 -13.71 -23.44
N TYR A 107 -20.02 -14.33 -22.75
CA TYR A 107 -20.15 -14.68 -21.33
C TYR A 107 -19.78 -13.56 -20.36
N LYS A 108 -19.14 -12.50 -20.84
CA LYS A 108 -18.83 -11.31 -20.04
C LYS A 108 -20.12 -10.52 -19.79
N ILE A 109 -20.38 -10.16 -18.53
CA ILE A 109 -21.54 -9.34 -18.17
C ILE A 109 -21.31 -7.97 -18.79
N ARG A 110 -21.93 -7.73 -19.94
CA ARG A 110 -22.16 -6.38 -20.43
C ARG A 110 -23.19 -5.79 -19.49
N LEU A 111 -22.77 -4.95 -18.53
CA LEU A 111 -23.70 -4.07 -17.83
C LEU A 111 -24.55 -3.39 -18.89
N ALA A 112 -25.86 -3.58 -18.79
CA ALA A 112 -26.83 -3.28 -19.83
C ALA A 112 -26.52 -1.93 -20.48
N SER A 113 -26.19 -2.00 -21.77
CA SER A 113 -26.13 -0.87 -22.68
C SER A 113 -27.50 -0.20 -22.73
N HIS A 114 -27.61 0.92 -22.01
CA HIS A 114 -28.53 2.00 -22.35
C HIS A 114 -27.77 3.34 -22.27
N SER A 115 -26.85 3.48 -23.19
CA SER A 115 -26.80 4.65 -24.07
C SER A 115 -25.88 4.28 -25.24
N GLU A 116 -26.10 4.98 -26.32
CA GLU A 116 -25.52 4.88 -27.65
C GLU A 116 -24.02 4.53 -27.71
N LEU A 117 -23.59 4.06 -28.88
CA LEU A 117 -22.20 3.86 -29.27
C LEU A 117 -21.34 5.11 -28.97
N VAL A 118 -20.92 5.29 -27.72
CA VAL A 118 -19.77 6.11 -27.40
C VAL A 118 -18.63 5.12 -27.47
N ASN A 119 -17.86 5.22 -28.55
CA ASN A 119 -16.52 4.69 -28.57
C ASN A 119 -15.81 5.38 -27.41
N ASP A 120 -15.72 4.73 -26.26
CA ASP A 120 -15.31 5.39 -25.04
C ASP A 120 -14.16 4.63 -24.40
N SER A 121 -13.11 5.37 -24.11
CA SER A 121 -12.02 5.03 -23.20
C SER A 121 -12.55 5.07 -21.77
N LEU A 122 -12.27 4.03 -20.98
CA LEU A 122 -12.74 3.93 -19.60
C LEU A 122 -11.64 3.34 -18.73
N ILE A 123 -10.96 4.20 -17.99
CA ILE A 123 -9.88 3.79 -17.08
C ILE A 123 -10.45 3.35 -15.74
N LYS A 124 -9.95 2.23 -15.23
CA LYS A 124 -10.13 1.76 -13.86
C LYS A 124 -8.77 1.59 -13.18
N ILE A 125 -8.67 2.06 -11.95
CA ILE A 125 -7.54 1.74 -11.07
C ILE A 125 -7.78 0.33 -10.52
N VAL A 126 -6.88 -0.60 -10.84
CA VAL A 126 -6.97 -2.01 -10.47
C VAL A 126 -6.27 -2.28 -9.15
N ASP A 127 -5.13 -1.64 -8.94
CA ASP A 127 -4.31 -1.83 -7.75
C ASP A 127 -3.51 -0.57 -7.47
N VAL A 128 -3.23 -0.34 -6.19
CA VAL A 128 -2.38 0.74 -5.71
C VAL A 128 -1.45 0.16 -4.65
N SER A 129 -0.18 0.50 -4.70
CA SER A 129 0.80 0.05 -3.73
C SER A 129 1.72 1.17 -3.28
N LEU A 130 2.17 1.10 -2.03
CA LEU A 130 3.13 2.03 -1.45
C LEU A 130 4.43 1.27 -1.18
N GLU A 131 5.45 1.56 -2.00
CA GLU A 131 6.78 0.97 -1.96
C GLU A 131 7.83 2.05 -1.62
N GLY A 132 9.11 1.70 -1.74
CA GLY A 132 10.22 2.60 -1.44
C GLY A 132 10.50 2.76 0.06
N ASP A 133 11.43 3.67 0.36
CA ASP A 133 11.83 4.00 1.74
C ASP A 133 11.19 5.31 2.21
N ARG A 134 11.61 5.83 3.37
CA ARG A 134 11.04 7.07 3.93
C ARG A 134 11.50 8.33 3.21
N LYS A 135 12.64 8.32 2.51
CA LYS A 135 13.20 9.49 1.81
C LYS A 135 12.74 9.56 0.35
N SER A 136 12.51 8.40 -0.25
CA SER A 136 11.98 8.25 -1.60
C SER A 136 10.88 7.17 -1.64
N PRO A 137 9.73 7.42 -0.99
CA PRO A 137 8.57 6.54 -1.12
C PRO A 137 8.03 6.54 -2.55
N ILE A 138 7.54 5.39 -2.99
CA ILE A 138 7.03 5.16 -4.34
C ILE A 138 5.56 4.79 -4.25
N VAL A 139 4.71 5.47 -5.01
CA VAL A 139 3.32 5.06 -5.24
C VAL A 139 3.27 4.31 -6.57
N ASP A 140 3.02 3.00 -6.53
CA ASP A 140 2.78 2.17 -7.73
C ASP A 140 1.27 2.11 -7.99
N LEU A 141 0.87 2.53 -9.19
CA LEU A 141 -0.50 2.63 -9.63
C LEU A 141 -0.70 1.75 -10.85
N LYS A 142 -1.51 0.70 -10.70
CA LYS A 142 -1.89 -0.20 -11.79
C LYS A 142 -3.26 0.19 -12.32
N VAL A 143 -3.34 0.50 -13.60
CA VAL A 143 -4.59 0.86 -14.25
C VAL A 143 -4.94 -0.11 -15.37
N ARG A 144 -6.22 -0.19 -15.69
CA ARG A 144 -6.73 -0.94 -16.83
C ARG A 144 -7.70 -0.07 -17.60
N ASN A 145 -7.53 -0.02 -18.91
CA ASN A 145 -8.55 0.51 -19.78
C ASN A 145 -9.54 -0.61 -20.10
N ILE A 146 -10.80 -0.46 -19.70
CA ILE A 146 -11.88 -1.39 -20.03
C ILE A 146 -12.79 -0.86 -21.15
N GLY A 147 -12.43 0.31 -21.69
CA GLY A 147 -13.09 0.93 -22.82
C GLY A 147 -12.70 0.31 -24.15
N SER A 148 -13.43 0.71 -25.20
CA SER A 148 -13.21 0.26 -26.58
C SER A 148 -12.20 1.12 -27.35
N GLN A 149 -11.80 2.27 -26.81
CA GLN A 149 -10.78 3.17 -27.38
C GLN A 149 -9.52 3.26 -26.53
N VAL A 150 -8.43 3.74 -27.13
CA VAL A 150 -7.23 4.15 -26.40
C VAL A 150 -7.57 5.32 -25.50
N ALA A 151 -7.12 5.27 -24.24
CA ALA A 151 -7.25 6.37 -23.29
C ALA A 151 -5.94 7.16 -23.23
N PHE A 152 -6.01 8.48 -23.30
CA PHE A 152 -4.87 9.39 -23.21
C PHE A 152 -4.83 10.05 -21.84
N LEU A 153 -3.91 9.62 -20.98
CA LEU A 153 -3.73 10.21 -19.66
C LEU A 153 -3.04 11.57 -19.78
N LYS A 154 -3.61 12.60 -19.14
CA LYS A 154 -3.20 14.01 -19.22
C LYS A 154 -2.52 14.52 -17.96
N SER A 155 -3.06 14.17 -16.80
CA SER A 155 -2.49 14.60 -15.53
C SER A 155 -2.88 13.66 -14.39
N THR A 156 -2.09 13.73 -13.34
CA THR A 156 -2.38 13.11 -12.05
C THR A 156 -2.45 14.20 -11.00
N LYS A 157 -3.49 14.18 -10.17
CA LYS A 157 -3.67 15.07 -9.04
C LYS A 157 -3.53 14.29 -7.73
N PHE A 158 -2.74 14.83 -6.81
CA PHE A 158 -2.65 14.36 -5.44
C PHE A 158 -3.59 15.21 -4.59
N LEU A 159 -4.66 14.59 -4.09
CA LEU A 159 -5.71 15.21 -3.29
C LEU A 159 -5.43 14.95 -1.81
N PHE A 160 -4.70 15.83 -1.16
CA PHE A 160 -4.32 15.72 0.25
C PHE A 160 -5.47 16.15 1.15
N SER A 161 -5.92 15.25 2.00
CA SER A 161 -7.00 15.47 2.97
C SER A 161 -6.50 15.70 4.38
N ASN A 162 -5.29 15.23 4.73
CA ASN A 162 -4.68 15.50 6.03
C ASN A 162 -3.15 15.39 5.99
N ALA A 163 -2.48 16.00 6.96
CA ALA A 163 -1.06 15.82 7.21
C ALA A 163 -0.76 15.83 8.72
N TRP A 164 0.18 14.99 9.14
CA TRP A 164 0.68 14.97 10.51
C TRP A 164 2.19 15.14 10.54
N VAL A 165 2.67 15.64 11.68
CA VAL A 165 4.10 15.82 11.95
C VAL A 165 4.51 14.88 13.08
N LEU A 166 5.63 14.19 12.89
CA LEU A 166 6.32 13.46 13.95
C LEU A 166 7.66 14.13 14.26
N LYS A 167 7.91 14.37 15.54
CA LYS A 167 9.22 14.86 16.01
C LYS A 167 10.03 13.67 16.53
N SER A 168 11.27 13.55 16.10
CA SER A 168 12.21 12.53 16.55
C SER A 168 13.48 13.16 17.07
N TRP A 169 14.24 12.43 17.86
CA TRP A 169 15.53 12.88 18.35
C TRP A 169 16.61 11.83 18.16
N ILE A 170 17.85 12.30 18.08
CA ILE A 170 19.05 11.48 17.97
C ILE A 170 19.88 11.67 19.22
N VAL A 171 20.32 10.56 19.81
CA VAL A 171 21.26 10.56 20.93
C VAL A 171 22.62 10.24 20.35
N HIS A 172 23.55 11.19 20.35
CA HIS A 172 24.94 10.91 20.00
C HIS A 172 25.51 9.95 21.04
N LYS A 173 25.80 8.72 20.63
CA LYS A 173 26.59 7.80 21.43
C LYS A 173 28.05 8.28 21.32
N PRO A 174 28.76 8.59 22.42
CA PRO A 174 30.18 8.84 22.32
C PRO A 174 30.82 7.57 21.74
N GLU A 175 31.53 7.69 20.61
CA GLU A 175 32.23 6.56 20.01
C GLU A 175 33.24 6.00 21.04
N PRO A 176 33.16 4.72 21.42
CA PRO A 176 34.36 4.02 21.83
C PRO A 176 35.19 3.76 20.57
N ASP A 177 36.48 4.13 20.62
CA ASP A 177 37.46 4.09 19.55
C ASP A 177 37.18 3.06 18.44
N ALA A 178 37.15 3.57 17.20
CA ALA A 178 36.91 2.81 15.99
C ALA A 178 37.86 1.60 15.86
N VAL A 179 37.32 0.40 16.06
CA VAL A 179 37.86 -0.83 15.47
C VAL A 179 36.89 -1.28 14.39
N TYR A 180 37.24 -0.96 13.14
CA TYR A 180 36.54 -1.44 11.96
C TYR A 180 36.44 -2.97 11.99
N SER A 181 35.24 -3.47 12.27
CA SER A 181 34.90 -4.89 12.08
C SER A 181 34.00 -4.97 10.85
N LEU A 182 34.61 -5.34 9.72
CA LEU A 182 33.89 -5.75 8.52
C LEU A 182 33.15 -7.06 8.83
N VAL A 183 31.82 -7.02 8.83
CA VAL A 183 30.97 -8.22 8.97
C VAL A 183 30.21 -8.41 7.65
N PRO A 184 30.08 -9.65 7.14
CA PRO A 184 29.79 -9.88 5.73
C PRO A 184 28.31 -9.71 5.39
N TYR A 185 28.11 -9.33 4.14
CA TYR A 185 26.87 -9.33 3.39
C TYR A 185 26.03 -10.59 3.68
N SER A 186 24.82 -10.42 4.22
CA SER A 186 23.80 -11.48 4.25
C SER A 186 22.86 -11.28 3.05
N PRO A 187 22.60 -12.32 2.24
CA PRO A 187 21.74 -12.20 1.08
C PRO A 187 20.27 -12.07 1.48
N SER A 188 19.59 -11.15 0.81
CA SER A 188 18.16 -10.88 0.90
C SER A 188 17.32 -12.13 0.66
N GLU A 189 16.42 -12.45 1.61
CA GLU A 189 15.37 -13.44 1.42
C GLU A 189 14.40 -13.00 0.31
N GLN A 190 14.46 -13.68 -0.83
CA GLN A 190 13.48 -13.56 -1.89
C GLN A 190 12.15 -14.17 -1.43
N ARG A 191 11.17 -13.31 -1.14
CA ARG A 191 9.75 -13.72 -1.15
C ARG A 191 9.22 -13.61 -2.56
N SER A 192 8.58 -14.68 -3.02
CA SER A 192 8.00 -14.84 -4.34
C SER A 192 6.92 -13.79 -4.60
N THR A 193 7.23 -12.80 -5.42
CA THR A 193 6.24 -11.92 -6.06
C THR A 193 5.92 -12.46 -7.44
N SER A 194 4.65 -12.36 -7.84
CA SER A 194 4.20 -12.54 -9.22
C SER A 194 5.08 -11.75 -10.20
N ARG A 195 5.25 -12.26 -11.42
CA ARG A 195 6.18 -11.71 -12.43
C ARG A 195 6.07 -10.19 -12.53
N ALA A 196 7.21 -9.51 -12.35
CA ALA A 196 7.33 -8.08 -12.53
C ALA A 196 7.02 -7.71 -13.99
N VAL A 197 5.96 -6.93 -14.18
CA VAL A 197 5.84 -6.07 -15.37
C VAL A 197 6.60 -4.82 -15.03
N THR A 198 7.65 -4.53 -15.82
CA THR A 198 8.47 -3.33 -15.66
C THR A 198 7.58 -2.09 -15.80
N PRO A 199 7.65 -1.12 -14.86
CA PRO A 199 6.89 0.12 -14.98
C PRO A 199 7.30 0.83 -16.27
N SER A 200 6.31 1.25 -17.05
CA SER A 200 6.54 1.92 -18.32
C SER A 200 7.27 3.26 -18.11
N TYR A 201 7.02 3.93 -16.98
CA TYR A 201 7.63 5.23 -16.63
C TYR A 201 7.76 5.43 -15.11
N ASN A 202 8.82 6.14 -14.69
CA ASN A 202 9.07 6.56 -13.31
C ASN A 202 9.06 8.10 -13.24
N TYR A 203 8.04 8.68 -12.62
CA TYR A 203 7.96 10.13 -12.42
C TYR A 203 8.56 10.50 -11.06
N GLU A 204 9.59 11.35 -11.06
CA GLU A 204 10.13 11.93 -9.83
C GLU A 204 9.35 13.21 -9.48
N LEU A 205 8.65 13.16 -8.35
CA LEU A 205 7.88 14.26 -7.83
C LEU A 205 8.62 14.89 -6.65
N ASN A 206 9.13 16.09 -6.88
CA ASN A 206 9.53 16.97 -5.80
C ASN A 206 8.26 17.64 -5.27
N LEU A 207 7.80 17.26 -4.07
CA LEU A 207 6.77 18.04 -3.40
C LEU A 207 7.37 19.44 -3.13
N PRO A 208 6.66 20.55 -3.40
CA PRO A 208 7.24 21.88 -3.28
C PRO A 208 7.77 22.16 -1.87
N ALA A 209 8.95 22.78 -1.82
CA ALA A 209 9.56 23.30 -0.61
C ALA A 209 8.83 24.59 -0.31
N PHE A 210 8.41 24.79 0.94
CA PHE A 210 7.94 26.06 1.49
C PHE A 210 8.36 27.28 0.66
N LEU A 211 7.42 27.86 -0.08
CA LEU A 211 7.54 29.23 -0.58
C LEU A 211 6.17 29.92 -0.48
N HIS A 212 6.07 30.77 0.53
CA HIS A 212 5.26 31.99 0.62
C HIS A 212 3.81 31.95 0.10
N PHE A 213 2.88 31.66 1.01
CA PHE A 213 1.55 32.28 1.02
C PHE A 213 1.39 33.10 2.31
N ASN A 214 1.22 34.41 2.18
CA ASN A 214 0.15 35.12 2.89
C ASN A 214 -0.99 35.10 1.85
N VAL A 215 -2.18 34.53 2.06
CA VAL A 215 -3.03 34.48 3.25
C VAL A 215 -3.82 33.16 3.28
N ASP A 216 -3.85 32.55 4.47
CA ASP A 216 -4.74 31.51 5.03
C ASP A 216 -4.81 30.09 4.40
N ILE A 217 -3.71 29.33 4.56
CA ILE A 217 -3.81 27.93 5.00
C ILE A 217 -3.20 27.91 6.42
N PRO A 218 -3.91 27.48 7.47
CA PRO A 218 -3.40 27.65 8.83
C PRO A 218 -2.14 26.81 9.06
N CYS A 219 -1.04 27.51 9.30
CA CYS A 219 0.07 27.02 10.09
C CYS A 219 -0.44 26.80 11.53
N LEU A 220 -0.40 25.59 12.08
CA LEU A 220 -0.40 25.39 13.54
C LEU A 220 0.82 24.59 14.00
N PHE A 221 1.95 24.69 13.30
CA PHE A 221 3.15 23.95 13.69
C PHE A 221 4.43 24.75 13.41
N GLU A 222 4.63 25.87 14.13
CA GLU A 222 5.94 26.16 14.72
C GLU A 222 5.79 27.01 15.99
N GLU A 223 6.70 26.74 16.92
CA GLU A 223 6.77 27.18 18.32
C GLU A 223 6.79 28.71 18.44
N ASP A 224 5.75 29.31 19.04
CA ASP A 224 5.83 30.44 19.99
C ASP A 224 4.46 31.10 20.15
N ALA A 225 3.61 30.51 20.99
CA ALA A 225 2.66 31.26 21.79
C ALA A 225 2.29 30.43 23.01
N LEU A 226 2.91 30.77 24.14
CA LEU A 226 2.18 30.76 25.39
C LEU A 226 0.85 31.48 25.15
N ASP A 227 -0.26 30.78 25.04
CA ASP A 227 -1.37 31.06 25.93
C ASP A 227 -2.49 30.02 25.86
N ASN A 228 -3.06 29.83 27.04
CA ASN A 228 -4.13 28.89 27.33
C ASN A 228 -5.39 29.20 26.51
N ASN A 229 -6.11 28.14 26.19
CA ASN A 229 -7.42 28.14 25.56
C ASN A 229 -7.42 28.61 24.10
N HIS A 230 -7.35 27.69 23.14
CA HIS A 230 -8.31 27.68 22.04
C HIS A 230 -8.34 26.30 21.36
N GLN A 231 -9.55 25.74 21.36
CA GLN A 231 -9.94 24.49 20.76
C GLN A 231 -10.24 24.79 19.28
N PHE A 232 -9.24 24.70 18.40
CA PHE A 232 -9.44 24.96 16.97
C PHE A 232 -9.88 23.69 16.23
N LEU A 233 -11.17 23.65 15.87
CA LEU A 233 -11.68 22.89 14.73
C LEU A 233 -11.15 23.58 13.46
N ILE A 234 -10.29 22.92 12.69
CA ILE A 234 -9.85 23.41 11.37
C ILE A 234 -10.71 22.75 10.30
N ASP A 235 -11.27 23.58 9.43
CA ASP A 235 -12.19 23.21 8.37
C ASP A 235 -11.46 22.53 7.18
N GLN A 236 -12.20 21.70 6.46
CA GLN A 236 -11.78 20.60 5.59
C GLN A 236 -11.25 21.00 4.19
N SER A 237 -10.33 21.95 4.03
CA SER A 237 -9.87 22.32 2.68
C SER A 237 -8.77 21.38 2.14
N ALA A 238 -9.13 20.49 1.21
CA ALA A 238 -8.21 19.57 0.55
C ALA A 238 -7.16 20.29 -0.33
N TYR A 239 -5.87 20.04 -0.09
CA TYR A 239 -4.79 20.56 -0.94
C TYR A 239 -4.64 19.66 -2.18
N THR A 240 -4.52 20.25 -3.37
CA THR A 240 -4.37 19.51 -4.62
C THR A 240 -3.05 19.86 -5.31
N GLN A 241 -2.24 18.85 -5.62
CA GLN A 241 -1.05 19.00 -6.45
C GLN A 241 -1.21 18.26 -7.77
N GLU A 242 -1.18 18.97 -8.89
CA GLU A 242 -1.30 18.39 -10.23
C GLU A 242 0.07 18.20 -10.90
N PHE A 243 0.21 17.09 -11.62
CA PHE A 243 1.36 16.76 -12.46
C PHE A 243 0.90 16.30 -13.83
N LYS A 244 1.41 16.93 -14.88
CA LYS A 244 1.11 16.51 -16.25
C LYS A 244 1.79 15.18 -16.57
N ILE A 245 1.02 14.26 -17.11
CA ILE A 245 1.49 13.00 -17.67
C ILE A 245 1.06 12.95 -19.14
N SER A 246 1.84 12.29 -19.99
CA SER A 246 1.54 12.19 -21.42
C SER A 246 1.70 10.76 -21.85
N GLN A 247 0.75 9.92 -21.45
CA GLN A 247 0.78 8.48 -21.66
C GLN A 247 -0.55 7.98 -22.21
N CYS A 248 -0.55 6.83 -22.87
CA CYS A 248 -1.77 6.22 -23.37
C CYS A 248 -1.90 4.78 -22.90
N VAL A 249 -3.12 4.35 -22.62
CA VAL A 249 -3.45 2.96 -22.28
C VAL A 249 -4.35 2.39 -23.36
N ALA A 250 -3.87 1.38 -24.08
CA ALA A 250 -4.61 0.75 -25.16
C ALA A 250 -5.91 0.10 -24.67
N CYS A 251 -6.87 -0.10 -25.58
CA CYS A 251 -8.15 -0.72 -25.26
C CYS A 251 -7.97 -2.12 -24.65
N ASN A 252 -8.70 -2.42 -23.58
CA ASN A 252 -8.61 -3.68 -22.81
C ASN A 252 -7.23 -4.00 -22.21
N ASP A 253 -6.29 -3.06 -22.24
CA ASP A 253 -4.91 -3.24 -21.78
C ASP A 253 -4.70 -2.71 -20.36
N VAL A 254 -3.59 -3.12 -19.76
CA VAL A 254 -3.19 -2.82 -18.39
C VAL A 254 -1.83 -2.15 -18.41
N ASP A 255 -1.71 -1.02 -17.70
CA ASP A 255 -0.43 -0.31 -17.55
C ASP A 255 -0.12 -0.01 -16.08
N ARG A 256 1.14 0.32 -15.80
CA ARG A 256 1.65 0.64 -14.46
C ARG A 256 2.42 1.95 -14.45
N PHE A 257 2.06 2.81 -13.50
CA PHE A 257 2.66 4.11 -13.29
C PHE A 257 3.26 4.18 -11.90
N THR A 258 4.52 4.59 -11.78
CA THR A 258 5.15 4.81 -10.48
C THR A 258 5.43 6.30 -10.26
N PHE A 259 5.10 6.78 -9.06
CA PHE A 259 5.37 8.13 -8.61
C PHE A 259 6.32 8.09 -7.42
N THR A 260 7.56 8.53 -7.62
CA THR A 260 8.54 8.65 -6.54
C THR A 260 8.41 10.01 -5.88
N LEU A 261 8.05 10.05 -4.61
CA LEU A 261 7.88 11.29 -3.84
C LEU A 261 9.15 11.60 -3.06
N SER A 262 9.56 12.85 -3.04
CA SER A 262 10.72 13.30 -2.27
C SER A 262 10.53 14.70 -1.70
N MET A 263 11.24 14.98 -0.61
CA MET A 263 11.33 16.33 -0.08
C MET A 263 12.39 17.13 -0.84
N PRO A 264 12.16 18.41 -1.10
CA PRO A 264 13.12 19.26 -1.78
C PRO A 264 14.36 19.48 -0.92
N LYS A 265 15.52 19.56 -1.58
CA LYS A 265 16.84 19.66 -0.96
C LYS A 265 17.04 20.90 -0.07
N THR A 266 16.20 21.92 -0.22
CA THR A 266 16.23 23.19 0.52
C THR A 266 15.51 23.17 1.88
N SER A 267 14.67 22.17 2.16
CA SER A 267 13.94 22.04 3.44
C SER A 267 14.81 21.44 4.55
N GLN A 268 15.96 22.08 4.80
CA GLN A 268 16.95 21.67 5.80
C GLN A 268 16.63 22.35 7.14
N GLN A 269 15.84 21.71 8.01
CA GLN A 269 15.69 22.20 9.38
C GLN A 269 16.62 21.43 10.31
N LEU A 270 17.67 22.12 10.76
CA LEU A 270 18.44 21.80 11.95
C LEU A 270 18.18 22.90 12.97
N ILE A 271 17.41 22.60 14.02
CA ILE A 271 17.50 23.36 15.28
C ILE A 271 18.51 22.60 16.12
N SER A 272 19.79 22.94 15.96
CA SER A 272 20.80 22.60 16.95
C SER A 272 20.97 23.79 17.88
N ASP A 273 20.26 23.78 19.00
CA ASP A 273 20.68 24.64 20.10
C ASP A 273 22.02 24.11 20.60
N ARG A 274 23.05 24.97 20.69
CA ARG A 274 24.42 24.60 21.06
C ARG A 274 24.54 24.03 22.48
N GLN A 275 23.44 24.05 23.26
CA GLN A 275 23.36 23.52 24.62
C GLN A 275 22.73 22.12 24.73
N LEU A 276 22.15 21.55 23.67
CA LEU A 276 21.45 20.26 23.75
C LEU A 276 22.32 19.10 23.25
N SER A 277 22.32 17.99 23.98
CA SER A 277 23.03 16.74 23.63
C SER A 277 22.29 15.87 22.60
N TYR A 278 21.21 16.40 22.00
CA TYR A 278 20.34 15.71 21.07
C TYR A 278 19.90 16.64 19.94
N LEU A 279 19.74 16.07 18.74
CA LEU A 279 19.24 16.76 17.55
C LEU A 279 17.78 16.38 17.33
N ILE A 280 16.90 17.37 17.13
CA ILE A 280 15.47 17.15 16.83
C ILE A 280 15.25 17.14 15.32
N TYR A 281 14.47 16.18 14.84
CA TYR A 281 14.13 15.98 13.43
C TYR A 281 12.63 15.89 13.22
N THR A 282 12.17 16.56 12.17
CA THR A 282 10.76 16.57 11.74
C THR A 282 10.55 15.55 10.62
N SER A 283 9.56 14.67 10.79
CA SER A 283 9.05 13.74 9.77
C SER A 283 7.60 14.09 9.43
N TYR A 284 7.19 13.88 8.19
CA TYR A 284 5.87 14.22 7.70
C TYR A 284 5.08 12.96 7.34
N ILE A 285 3.78 12.97 7.64
CA ILE A 285 2.84 11.93 7.23
C ILE A 285 1.73 12.58 6.43
N TYR A 286 1.47 12.12 5.22
CA TYR A 286 0.44 12.65 4.33
C TYR A 286 -0.68 11.64 4.13
N HIS A 287 -1.93 12.11 4.17
CA HIS A 287 -3.14 11.37 3.80
C HIS A 287 -3.73 11.96 2.53
N PHE A 288 -3.87 11.16 1.48
CA PHE A 288 -4.30 11.67 0.17
C PHE A 288 -4.95 10.60 -0.71
N ASN A 289 -5.65 11.05 -1.74
CA ASN A 289 -6.10 10.24 -2.86
C ASN A 289 -5.34 10.66 -4.12
N LEU A 290 -5.18 9.75 -5.07
CA LEU A 290 -4.70 10.05 -6.41
C LEU A 290 -5.89 10.13 -7.36
N GLU A 291 -5.96 11.19 -8.15
CA GLU A 291 -6.91 11.33 -9.24
C GLU A 291 -6.15 11.34 -10.58
N LEU A 292 -6.48 10.44 -11.49
CA LEU A 292 -6.00 10.49 -12.87
C LEU A 292 -7.02 11.22 -13.72
N VAL A 293 -6.55 12.17 -14.53
CA VAL A 293 -7.32 12.87 -15.55
C VAL A 293 -6.91 12.36 -16.92
N TYR A 294 -7.88 12.01 -17.76
CA TYR A 294 -7.65 11.42 -19.07
C TYR A 294 -8.64 11.92 -20.11
N ASP A 295 -8.21 11.85 -21.36
CA ASP A 295 -8.89 12.28 -22.59
C ASP A 295 -9.28 13.77 -22.64
N GLU A 296 -9.73 14.22 -23.81
CA GLU A 296 -10.04 15.63 -24.06
C GLU A 296 -11.18 16.15 -23.18
N ASP A 297 -12.09 15.26 -22.76
CA ASP A 297 -13.24 15.56 -21.92
C ASP A 297 -12.95 15.52 -20.41
N ASP A 298 -11.68 15.41 -20.02
CA ASP A 298 -11.22 15.49 -18.62
C ASP A 298 -11.90 14.47 -17.69
N LYS A 299 -12.11 13.25 -18.18
CA LYS A 299 -12.59 12.16 -17.34
C LYS A 299 -11.62 11.91 -16.18
N THR A 300 -12.18 11.57 -15.03
CA THR A 300 -11.39 11.31 -13.83
C THR A 300 -11.61 9.93 -13.25
N VAL A 301 -10.58 9.38 -12.62
CA VAL A 301 -10.66 8.16 -11.81
C VAL A 301 -9.79 8.32 -10.58
N GLN A 302 -10.32 7.94 -9.41
CA GLN A 302 -9.66 8.16 -8.12
C GLN A 302 -9.22 6.85 -7.47
N SER A 303 -8.08 6.89 -6.78
CA SER A 303 -7.57 5.80 -5.97
C SER A 303 -8.32 5.69 -4.64
N SER A 304 -8.17 4.55 -3.97
CA SER A 304 -8.42 4.46 -2.54
C SER A 304 -7.53 5.44 -1.76
N PRO A 305 -7.90 5.82 -0.52
CA PRO A 305 -7.08 6.68 0.32
C PRO A 305 -5.74 6.03 0.67
N LEU A 306 -4.69 6.84 0.68
CA LEU A 306 -3.31 6.44 0.95
C LEU A 306 -2.74 7.26 2.10
N ILE A 307 -1.95 6.63 2.98
CA ILE A 307 -1.16 7.33 3.99
C ILE A 307 0.32 7.00 3.86
N LEU A 308 1.13 8.03 3.67
CA LEU A 308 2.55 7.93 3.41
C LEU A 308 3.38 8.63 4.49
N TRP A 309 4.48 8.00 4.90
CA TRP A 309 5.53 8.65 5.69
C TRP A 309 6.62 9.17 4.74
N LEU A 310 6.92 10.47 4.84
CA LEU A 310 8.03 11.11 4.13
C LEU A 310 9.00 11.81 5.09
N ASP A 311 10.29 11.49 4.95
CA ASP A 311 11.39 12.08 5.69
C ASP A 311 12.18 13.10 4.85
N PRO A 312 12.79 14.12 5.47
CA PRO A 312 13.81 14.93 4.81
C PRO A 312 15.03 14.07 4.44
N HIS A 313 15.79 14.53 3.45
CA HIS A 313 16.99 13.82 2.98
C HIS A 313 18.11 13.72 4.04
N TRP A 314 18.09 14.58 5.06
CA TRP A 314 19.05 14.61 6.17
C TRP A 314 18.42 14.08 7.47
N PRO A 315 19.18 13.37 8.35
CA PRO A 315 20.63 13.15 8.32
C PRO A 315 21.07 11.95 7.49
N GLN A 316 22.39 11.86 7.28
CA GLN A 316 23.04 10.76 6.57
C GLN A 316 22.86 9.43 7.32
N THR A 317 22.89 8.36 6.54
CA THR A 317 22.64 6.97 6.91
C THR A 317 23.49 6.53 8.10
N GLY A 318 22.86 6.06 9.18
CA GLY A 318 23.55 5.44 10.33
C GLY A 318 23.01 5.85 11.71
N GLU A 319 22.32 6.98 11.81
CA GLU A 319 21.83 7.48 13.10
C GLU A 319 20.48 6.85 13.50
N ILE A 320 20.38 6.38 14.75
CA ILE A 320 19.16 5.81 15.30
C ILE A 320 18.26 6.96 15.79
N ARG A 321 17.13 7.17 15.12
CA ARG A 321 16.10 8.14 15.51
C ARG A 321 15.11 7.53 16.49
N TYR A 322 14.83 8.26 17.56
CA TYR A 322 13.85 7.88 18.57
C TYR A 322 12.61 8.76 18.49
N PHE A 323 11.44 8.15 18.61
CA PHE A 323 10.13 8.83 18.53
C PHE A 323 9.34 8.76 19.84
N PHE A 324 9.74 7.87 20.77
CA PHE A 324 9.06 7.63 22.04
C PHE A 324 10.06 7.58 23.19
N GLU A 325 9.68 8.17 24.31
CA GLU A 325 10.47 8.19 25.55
C GLU A 325 10.74 6.78 26.10
N ASP A 326 9.90 5.81 25.75
CA ASP A 326 10.01 4.40 26.16
C ASP A 326 11.33 3.78 25.67
N PHE A 327 11.92 4.33 24.62
CA PHE A 327 13.26 3.93 24.17
C PHE A 327 14.37 4.41 25.10
N ALA A 328 14.16 5.54 25.78
CA ALA A 328 15.13 6.10 26.70
C ALA A 328 15.29 5.24 27.97
N LEU A 329 14.22 4.56 28.39
CA LEU A 329 14.27 3.53 29.42
C LEU A 329 15.21 2.37 29.03
N LYS A 330 15.18 1.95 27.74
CA LYS A 330 16.10 0.91 27.22
C LYS A 330 17.55 1.38 27.19
N LEU A 331 17.76 2.68 26.99
CA LEU A 331 19.10 3.31 26.97
C LEU A 331 19.58 3.76 28.35
N ARG A 332 18.81 3.52 29.42
CA ARG A 332 19.10 3.99 30.79
C ARG A 332 19.34 5.51 30.88
N LEU A 333 18.72 6.28 30.00
CA LEU A 333 18.73 7.74 30.08
C LEU A 333 17.76 8.16 31.17
N VAL A 334 18.29 8.59 32.33
CA VAL A 334 17.49 8.77 33.55
C VAL A 334 16.70 10.09 33.56
N ASN A 335 17.05 11.07 32.72
CA ASN A 335 16.40 12.39 32.67
C ASN A 335 16.25 12.87 31.22
N LEU A 336 15.11 12.57 30.57
CA LEU A 336 14.78 13.25 29.33
C LEU A 336 14.20 14.64 29.63
N PRO A 337 14.59 15.66 28.84
CA PRO A 337 13.91 16.94 28.80
C PRO A 337 12.40 16.80 28.63
N GLU A 338 11.63 17.68 29.27
CA GLU A 338 10.17 17.68 29.18
C GLU A 338 9.68 17.85 27.74
N GLU A 339 10.41 18.61 26.92
CA GLU A 339 10.13 18.78 25.49
C GLU A 339 10.09 17.44 24.73
N ILE A 340 11.06 16.55 24.99
CA ILE A 340 11.10 15.21 24.36
C ILE A 340 9.93 14.34 24.86
N LYS A 341 9.57 14.43 26.14
CA LYS A 341 8.41 13.70 26.68
C LYS A 341 7.12 14.19 26.03
N GLU A 342 7.02 15.49 25.79
CA GLU A 342 5.89 16.09 25.07
C GLU A 342 5.82 15.61 23.62
N TYR A 343 6.94 15.61 22.88
CA TYR A 343 6.98 15.03 21.53
C TYR A 343 6.60 13.55 21.51
N SER A 344 7.11 12.76 22.44
CA SER A 344 6.73 11.36 22.62
C SER A 344 5.21 11.20 22.80
N ARG A 345 4.58 12.01 23.66
CA ARG A 345 3.14 11.98 23.89
C ARG A 345 2.34 12.38 22.65
N ARG A 346 2.76 13.46 21.96
CA ARG A 346 2.14 13.93 20.71
C ARG A 346 2.23 12.86 19.62
N ASN A 347 3.42 12.27 19.42
CA ASN A 347 3.64 11.18 18.47
C ASN A 347 2.73 9.97 18.76
N LYS A 348 2.58 9.57 20.04
CA LYS A 348 1.67 8.45 20.42
C LYS A 348 0.23 8.74 20.01
N LYS A 349 -0.24 9.97 20.24
CA LYS A 349 -1.58 10.40 19.85
C LYS A 349 -1.77 10.35 18.33
N VAL A 350 -0.84 10.93 17.57
CA VAL A 350 -0.83 10.92 16.09
C VAL A 350 -0.86 9.49 15.55
N ILE A 351 0.03 8.62 16.03
CA ILE A 351 0.08 7.21 15.59
C ILE A 351 -1.21 6.46 15.95
N SER A 352 -1.79 6.73 17.12
CA SER A 352 -3.08 6.15 17.51
C SER A 352 -4.24 6.63 16.63
N GLU A 353 -4.23 7.88 16.19
CA GLU A 353 -5.24 8.42 15.28
C GLU A 353 -5.12 7.77 13.89
N ILE A 354 -3.92 7.79 13.32
CA ILE A 354 -3.61 7.20 12.02
C ILE A 354 -3.92 5.69 11.99
N SER A 355 -3.69 4.98 13.10
CA SER A 355 -3.97 3.54 13.20
C SER A 355 -5.44 3.18 13.03
N LYS A 356 -6.36 4.13 13.30
CA LYS A 356 -7.81 3.93 13.18
C LYS A 356 -8.32 4.13 11.76
N ILE A 357 -7.54 4.75 10.87
CA ILE A 357 -7.95 5.03 9.50
C ILE A 357 -7.78 3.74 8.68
N GLU A 358 -8.87 3.21 8.13
CA GLU A 358 -8.81 2.01 7.28
C GLU A 358 -8.43 2.40 5.84
N CYS A 359 -7.14 2.30 5.55
CA CYS A 359 -6.57 2.68 4.26
C CYS A 359 -5.20 2.02 4.08
N GLN A 360 -4.65 2.12 2.87
CA GLN A 360 -3.30 1.66 2.60
C GLN A 360 -2.27 2.61 3.22
N LYS A 361 -1.28 2.04 3.91
CA LYS A 361 -0.23 2.79 4.60
C LYS A 361 1.14 2.34 4.13
N SER A 362 2.09 3.26 4.07
CA SER A 362 3.48 2.91 3.79
C SER A 362 4.02 1.87 4.78
N LEU A 363 4.91 1.01 4.31
CA LEU A 363 5.51 -0.05 5.14
C LEU A 363 6.22 0.52 6.38
N ALA A 364 6.89 1.66 6.23
CA ALA A 364 7.55 2.37 7.32
C ALA A 364 6.57 2.78 8.44
N LEU A 365 5.40 3.29 8.06
CA LEU A 365 4.35 3.71 8.99
C LEU A 365 3.69 2.51 9.67
N ASN A 366 3.41 1.42 8.94
CA ASN A 366 2.89 0.20 9.53
C ASN A 366 3.85 -0.39 10.58
N ARG A 367 5.16 -0.41 10.28
CA ARG A 367 6.19 -0.82 11.25
C ARG A 367 6.18 0.08 12.49
N MET A 368 5.98 1.38 12.33
CA MET A 368 5.89 2.31 13.45
C MET A 368 4.64 2.08 14.30
N ILE A 369 3.48 1.93 13.68
CA ILE A 369 2.24 1.62 14.41
C ILE A 369 2.42 0.35 15.26
N GLN A 370 2.94 -0.73 14.68
CA GLN A 370 3.21 -1.98 15.41
C GLN A 370 4.20 -1.81 16.58
N GLN A 371 5.28 -1.08 16.37
CA GLN A 371 6.27 -0.81 17.41
C GLN A 371 5.66 0.00 18.58
N SER A 372 4.79 0.98 18.29
CA SER A 372 4.11 1.78 19.32
C SER A 372 3.21 0.92 20.23
N TYR A 373 2.49 -0.06 19.66
CA TYR A 373 1.67 -0.99 20.43
C TYR A 373 2.52 -1.91 21.31
N ARG A 374 3.62 -2.47 20.79
CA ARG A 374 4.53 -3.32 21.58
C ARG A 374 5.11 -2.58 22.79
N LEU A 375 5.49 -1.30 22.63
CA LEU A 375 5.98 -0.49 23.73
C LEU A 375 4.91 -0.26 24.80
N THR A 376 3.66 -0.05 24.37
CA THR A 376 2.52 0.13 25.27
C THR A 376 2.22 -1.14 26.07
N GLU A 377 2.31 -2.32 25.46
CA GLU A 377 2.11 -3.62 26.13
C GLU A 377 3.24 -3.96 27.12
N GLN A 378 4.49 -3.70 26.74
CA GLN A 378 5.65 -3.93 27.62
C GLN A 378 5.56 -3.11 28.91
N ASN A 379 5.07 -1.86 28.84
CA ASN A 379 4.89 -1.02 30.02
C ASN A 379 3.74 -1.48 30.93
N LYS A 380 2.66 -2.04 30.36
CA LYS A 380 1.57 -2.62 31.16
C LYS A 380 2.05 -3.80 32.01
N HIS A 381 2.84 -4.70 31.41
CA HIS A 381 3.41 -5.83 32.12
C HIS A 381 4.44 -5.42 33.20
N HIS A 382 5.23 -4.37 32.96
CA HIS A 382 6.15 -3.83 33.98
C HIS A 382 5.44 -3.06 35.11
N GLY A 383 4.26 -2.48 34.83
CA GLY A 383 3.39 -1.87 35.84
C GLY A 383 2.74 -2.90 36.78
N ASP A 384 2.30 -4.03 36.23
CA ASP A 384 1.70 -5.12 37.00
C ASP A 384 2.71 -5.88 37.88
N GLU A 385 3.97 -5.98 37.48
CA GLU A 385 5.03 -6.53 38.35
C GLU A 385 5.36 -5.59 39.54
N LYS A 386 5.27 -4.27 39.35
CA LYS A 386 5.48 -3.30 40.44
C LYS A 386 4.32 -3.26 41.44
N GLN A 387 3.10 -3.60 41.03
CA GLN A 387 1.94 -3.68 41.94
C GLN A 387 1.89 -4.98 42.74
N LYS A 388 2.65 -6.03 42.36
CA LYS A 388 2.62 -7.33 43.05
C LYS A 388 3.58 -7.49 44.23
N ASN A 389 4.44 -6.51 44.56
CA ASN A 389 5.23 -6.59 45.78
C ASN A 389 5.76 -5.21 46.27
N PRO A 390 5.00 -4.47 47.09
CA PRO A 390 5.52 -3.29 47.80
C PRO A 390 6.60 -3.64 48.83
N SER A 391 6.74 -4.93 49.20
CA SER A 391 7.61 -5.43 50.27
C SER A 391 9.05 -5.72 49.84
N LEU A 392 9.36 -5.76 48.53
CA LEU A 392 10.73 -5.98 48.03
C LEU A 392 11.56 -4.69 47.95
N LEU A 393 10.91 -3.51 47.85
CA LEU A 393 11.62 -2.22 47.83
C LEU A 393 12.13 -1.77 49.21
N ARG A 394 11.51 -2.24 50.31
CA ARG A 394 12.01 -1.99 51.68
C ARG A 394 13.25 -2.81 52.07
N ARG A 395 13.63 -3.82 51.29
CA ARG A 395 14.84 -4.62 51.54
C ARG A 395 16.09 -4.15 50.77
N LEU A 396 15.93 -3.27 49.78
CA LEU A 396 17.04 -2.77 48.96
C LEU A 396 17.55 -1.38 49.39
N PHE A 397 16.71 -0.58 50.06
CA PHE A 397 17.13 0.66 50.70
C PHE A 397 17.11 0.44 52.21
N GLY A 398 18.23 -0.03 52.73
CA GLY A 398 18.44 -0.19 54.16
C GLY A 398 18.19 1.12 54.90
N GLU A 399 17.29 1.07 55.87
CA GLU A 399 17.21 2.05 56.94
C GLU A 399 18.59 2.20 57.59
N LYS A 400 19.12 3.41 57.59
CA LYS A 400 19.77 3.96 58.77
C LYS A 400 19.30 5.40 58.98
N LEU A 401 18.61 5.56 60.11
CA LEU A 401 18.50 6.77 60.91
C LEU A 401 19.88 7.40 61.14
#